data_AF-A0A7C4D7F0-F1
#
_entry.id   AF-A0A7C4D7F0-F1
#
_cell.length_a   1.000
_cell.length_b   1.000
_cell.length_c   1.000
_cell.angle_alpha   90.00
_cell.angle_beta   90.00
_cell.angle_gamma   90.00
#
_symmetry.space_group_name_H-M   'P 1'
#
loop_
_entity.id
_entity.type
_entity.pdbx_description
1 polymer ?
#
loop_
_entity_poly.entity_id
_entity_poly.type
_entity_poly.pdbx_seq_one_letter_code
_entity_poly.pdbx_strand_id
1 'polypeptide(L)'
;MAKYVIKLNVNQYENIYREIKLLLSSFLTELYRYNKMIKNWNYYLKPIHIVVKKRSNGEIVKYIYYGRYWYRLARKPSGIKWIYIGREKPVRNLPDPPSNPVEGLVVKIAGDEVVVLTGSREIYELINSVLISS
;
A
#
# COMPACT_ATOMS: atom_id res chain seq x y z
N MET A 1 6.27 -6.83 -13.72
CA MET A 1 6.06 -5.53 -14.40
C MET A 1 4.59 -5.15 -14.25
N ALA A 2 4.25 -3.86 -14.14
CA ALA A 2 2.86 -3.43 -14.18
C ALA A 2 2.30 -3.70 -15.59
N LYS A 3 1.15 -4.36 -15.66
CA LYS A 3 0.53 -4.80 -16.92
C LYS A 3 -0.63 -3.91 -17.34
N TYR A 4 -1.28 -3.28 -16.35
CA TYR A 4 -2.45 -2.43 -16.55
C TYR A 4 -2.17 -1.04 -15.98
N VAL A 5 -2.59 -0.02 -16.74
CA VAL A 5 -2.48 1.40 -16.40
C VAL A 5 -3.85 2.04 -16.58
N ILE A 6 -4.38 2.64 -15.52
CA ILE A 6 -5.68 3.30 -15.51
C ILE A 6 -5.46 4.76 -15.13
N LYS A 7 -5.97 5.68 -15.96
CA LYS A 7 -5.94 7.12 -15.68
C LYS A 7 -7.32 7.55 -15.21
N LEU A 8 -7.35 8.30 -14.13
CA LEU A 8 -8.55 8.72 -13.40
C LEU A 8 -8.37 10.18 -12.97
N ASN A 9 -9.48 10.82 -12.63
CA ASN A 9 -9.45 12.01 -11.77
C ASN A 9 -9.63 11.64 -10.29
N VAL A 10 -9.50 12.60 -9.38
CA VAL A 10 -9.64 12.36 -7.93
C VAL A 10 -11.04 11.86 -7.57
N ASN A 11 -12.09 12.39 -8.21
CA ASN A 11 -13.47 11.97 -7.94
C ASN A 11 -13.72 10.50 -8.28
N GLN A 12 -13.24 10.05 -9.45
CA GLN A 12 -13.32 8.63 -9.84
C GLN A 12 -12.51 7.75 -8.89
N TYR A 13 -11.34 8.23 -8.46
CA TYR A 13 -10.49 7.50 -7.52
C TYR A 13 -11.13 7.32 -6.14
N GLU A 14 -11.96 8.25 -5.65
CA GLU A 14 -12.61 8.12 -4.34
C GLU A 14 -13.49 6.87 -4.23
N ASN A 15 -14.26 6.54 -5.28
CA ASN A 15 -15.08 5.32 -5.32
C ASN A 15 -14.20 4.06 -5.31
N ILE A 16 -13.14 4.06 -6.13
CA ILE A 16 -12.18 2.95 -6.21
C ILE A 16 -11.42 2.76 -4.89
N TYR A 17 -11.06 3.85 -4.22
CA TYR A 17 -10.38 3.82 -2.94
C TYR A 17 -11.22 3.15 -1.85
N ARG A 18 -12.54 3.36 -1.86
CA ARG A 18 -13.46 2.67 -0.93
C ARG A 18 -13.43 1.17 -1.14
N GLU A 19 -13.49 0.70 -2.38
CA GLU A 19 -13.42 -0.74 -2.70
C GLU A 19 -12.07 -1.35 -2.30
N ILE A 20 -10.95 -0.68 -2.60
CA ILE A 20 -9.62 -1.12 -2.15
C ILE A 20 -9.55 -1.22 -0.62
N LYS A 21 -10.14 -0.26 0.09
CA LYS A 21 -10.17 -0.25 1.56
C LYS A 21 -11.02 -1.41 2.11
N LEU A 22 -12.12 -1.76 1.47
CA LEU A 22 -12.93 -2.91 1.83
C LEU A 22 -12.16 -4.21 1.64
N LEU A 23 -11.47 -4.38 0.50
CA LEU A 23 -10.60 -5.55 0.27
C LEU A 23 -9.48 -5.67 1.29
N LEU A 24 -8.90 -4.55 1.71
CA LEU A 24 -7.85 -4.56 2.74
C LEU A 24 -8.37 -4.87 4.15
N SER A 25 -9.65 -4.64 4.44
CA SER A 25 -10.17 -4.71 5.82
C SER A 25 -9.99 -6.10 6.47
N SER A 26 -10.26 -7.17 5.73
CA SER A 26 -10.04 -8.55 6.19
C SER A 26 -8.55 -8.83 6.40
N PHE A 27 -7.71 -8.44 5.44
CA PHE A 27 -6.26 -8.56 5.52
C PHE A 27 -5.65 -7.81 6.70
N LEU A 28 -6.15 -6.62 7.05
CA LEU A 28 -5.65 -5.85 8.18
C LEU A 28 -5.80 -6.62 9.50
N THR A 29 -6.88 -7.38 9.67
CA THR A 29 -7.09 -8.20 10.88
C THR A 29 -6.02 -9.28 11.00
N GLU A 30 -5.72 -9.97 9.91
CA GLU A 30 -4.66 -10.99 9.87
C GLU A 30 -3.28 -10.37 10.06
N LEU A 31 -3.03 -9.22 9.43
CA LEU A 31 -1.79 -8.47 9.56
C LEU A 31 -1.52 -8.05 11.01
N TYR A 32 -2.55 -7.62 11.75
CA TYR A 32 -2.41 -7.27 13.16
C TYR A 32 -2.12 -8.49 14.04
N ARG A 33 -2.78 -9.63 13.78
CA ARG A 33 -2.47 -10.90 14.46
C ARG A 33 -1.04 -11.33 14.20
N TYR A 34 -0.60 -11.26 12.95
CA TYR A 34 0.76 -11.56 12.54
C TYR A 34 1.78 -10.65 13.24
N ASN A 35 1.59 -9.32 13.20
CA ASN A 35 2.47 -8.36 13.86
C ASN A 35 2.53 -8.57 15.39
N LYS A 36 1.45 -9.01 16.02
CA LYS A 36 1.44 -9.38 17.45
C LYS A 36 2.30 -10.62 17.70
N MET A 37 2.19 -11.64 16.85
CA MET A 37 2.98 -12.87 16.94
C MET A 37 4.48 -12.61 16.81
N ILE A 38 4.90 -11.73 15.90
CA ILE A 38 6.32 -11.46 15.64
C ILE A 38 6.91 -10.28 16.44
N LYS A 39 6.14 -9.69 17.36
CA LYS A 39 6.51 -8.45 18.08
C LYS A 39 7.88 -8.51 18.74
N ASN A 40 8.26 -9.66 19.30
CA ASN A 40 9.52 -9.85 20.01
C ASN A 40 10.76 -9.76 19.10
N TRP A 41 10.57 -9.83 17.78
CA TRP A 41 11.63 -9.66 16.79
C TRP A 41 11.89 -8.19 16.43
N ASN A 42 11.10 -7.24 16.97
CA ASN A 42 11.15 -5.81 16.66
C ASN A 42 10.94 -5.48 15.17
N TYR A 43 10.28 -6.36 14.42
CA TYR A 43 9.86 -6.13 13.04
C TYR A 43 8.34 -6.05 12.95
N TYR A 44 7.88 -5.26 12.00
CA TYR A 44 6.47 -5.00 11.75
C TYR A 44 6.23 -4.89 10.25
N LEU A 45 5.11 -5.42 9.81
CA LEU A 45 4.67 -5.33 8.43
C LEU A 45 3.60 -4.26 8.28
N LYS A 46 3.74 -3.41 7.27
CA LYS A 46 2.72 -2.45 6.85
C LYS A 46 2.11 -2.86 5.51
N PRO A 47 0.79 -2.65 5.34
CA PRO A 47 0.06 -3.02 4.12
C PRO A 47 0.31 -2.03 2.97
N ILE A 48 0.83 -0.86 3.30
CA ILE A 48 1.05 0.26 2.38
C ILE A 48 2.37 0.96 2.70
N HIS A 49 3.00 1.48 1.65
CA HIS A 49 4.11 2.42 1.73
C HIS A 49 3.73 3.69 0.98
N ILE A 50 3.85 4.85 1.63
CA ILE A 50 3.47 6.14 1.04
C ILE A 50 4.74 6.99 0.89
N VAL A 51 4.96 7.51 -0.32
CA VAL A 51 6.05 8.43 -0.65
C VAL A 51 5.45 9.72 -1.18
N VAL A 52 5.83 10.85 -0.57
CA VAL A 52 5.45 12.19 -1.04
C VAL A 52 6.70 12.87 -1.59
N LYS A 53 6.62 13.38 -2.82
CA LYS A 53 7.72 14.10 -3.48
C LYS A 53 7.24 15.49 -3.91
N LYS A 54 8.04 16.52 -3.59
CA LYS A 54 7.86 17.87 -4.14
C LYS A 54 8.72 18.00 -5.40
N ARG A 55 8.10 18.34 -6.53
CA ARG A 55 8.79 18.63 -7.79
C ARG A 55 9.34 20.07 -7.80
N SER A 56 10.24 20.35 -8.73
CA SER A 56 10.88 21.66 -8.89
C SER A 56 9.88 22.79 -9.19
N ASN A 57 8.77 22.48 -9.87
CA ASN A 57 7.65 23.39 -10.14
C ASN A 57 6.72 23.61 -8.91
N GLY A 58 7.05 23.07 -7.74
CA GLY A 58 6.24 23.18 -6.53
C GLY A 58 5.12 22.14 -6.39
N GLU A 59 4.85 21.37 -7.43
CA GLU A 59 3.83 20.31 -7.46
C GLU A 59 4.16 19.20 -6.46
N ILE A 60 3.15 18.72 -5.73
CA ILE A 60 3.28 17.60 -4.80
C ILE A 60 2.74 16.34 -5.47
N VAL A 61 3.59 15.31 -5.56
CA VAL A 61 3.22 13.99 -6.09
C VAL A 61 3.24 12.97 -4.96
N LYS A 62 2.11 12.29 -4.77
CA LYS A 62 1.96 11.20 -3.79
C LYS A 62 1.96 9.87 -4.50
N TYR A 63 2.77 8.94 -4.02
CA TYR A 63 2.79 7.55 -4.45
C TYR A 63 2.35 6.67 -3.29
N ILE A 64 1.35 5.82 -3.54
CA ILE A 64 0.83 4.85 -2.59
C ILE A 64 1.11 3.47 -3.18
N TYR A 65 1.96 2.71 -2.51
CA TYR A 65 2.31 1.36 -2.91
C TYR A 65 1.63 0.39 -1.95
N TYR A 66 0.79 -0.50 -2.48
CA TYR A 66 0.12 -1.54 -1.72
C TYR A 66 0.92 -2.84 -1.79
N GLY A 67 1.06 -3.53 -0.66
CA GLY A 67 1.86 -4.73 -0.55
C GLY A 67 2.29 -5.01 0.89
N ARG A 68 3.49 -5.58 1.05
CA ARG A 68 4.02 -6.00 2.35
C ARG A 68 5.37 -5.34 2.55
N TYR A 69 5.39 -4.34 3.45
CA TYR A 69 6.57 -3.52 3.68
C TYR A 69 7.05 -3.70 5.11
N TRP A 70 8.31 -4.11 5.25
CA TRP A 70 8.94 -4.36 6.53
C TRP A 70 9.46 -3.07 7.15
N TYR A 71 9.19 -2.94 8.44
CA TYR A 71 9.63 -1.84 9.27
C TYR A 71 10.22 -2.34 10.58
N ARG A 72 11.13 -1.56 11.14
CA ARG A 72 11.63 -1.69 12.51
C ARG A 72 11.24 -0.47 13.33
N LEU A 73 10.99 -0.65 14.62
CA LEU A 73 10.81 0.47 15.54
C LEU A 73 12.14 0.82 16.22
N ALA A 74 12.45 2.11 16.22
CA ALA A 74 13.53 2.68 17.01
C ALA A 74 12.94 3.70 17.99
N ARG A 75 13.20 3.51 19.28
CA ARG A 75 12.87 4.50 20.30
C ARG A 75 13.87 5.65 20.23
N LYS A 76 13.36 6.88 20.29
CA LYS A 76 14.10 8.11 20.42
C LYS A 76 13.52 8.91 21.59
N PRO A 77 14.26 9.88 22.15
CA PRO A 77 13.72 10.79 23.17
C PRO A 77 12.42 11.48 22.71
N SER A 78 12.31 11.79 21.41
CA SER A 78 11.15 12.42 20.79
C SER A 78 10.02 11.45 20.41
N GLY A 79 10.10 10.16 20.76
CA GLY A 79 9.07 9.15 20.46
C GLY A 79 9.54 7.99 19.59
N ILE A 80 8.61 7.35 18.88
CA ILE A 80 8.87 6.15 18.10
C ILE A 80 9.15 6.51 16.63
N LYS A 81 10.32 6.11 16.13
CA LYS A 81 10.66 6.19 14.70
C LYS A 81 10.42 4.85 14.02
N TRP A 82 9.61 4.85 12.97
CA TRP A 82 9.47 3.73 12.04
C TRP A 82 10.58 3.79 11.00
N ILE A 83 11.38 2.73 10.89
CA ILE A 83 12.48 2.61 9.93
C ILE A 83 12.07 1.60 8.88
N TYR A 84 11.94 2.03 7.63
CA TYR A 84 11.66 1.14 6.50
C TYR A 84 12.88 0.24 6.23
N ILE A 85 12.65 -1.06 6.09
CA ILE A 85 13.67 -2.08 5.90
C ILE A 85 13.67 -2.59 4.45
N GLY A 86 12.50 -2.77 3.85
CA GLY A 86 12.37 -3.30 2.50
C GLY A 86 11.08 -4.09 2.31
N ARG A 87 11.01 -4.81 1.19
CA ARG A 87 9.91 -5.73 0.87
C ARG A 87 10.23 -7.19 1.24
N GLU A 88 11.52 -7.53 1.25
CA GLU A 88 11.98 -8.88 1.58
C GLU A 88 11.90 -9.16 3.08
N LYS A 89 11.59 -10.42 3.42
CA LYS A 89 11.53 -10.88 4.81
C LYS A 89 12.91 -10.68 5.47
N PRO A 90 13.01 -9.88 6.55
CA PRO A 90 14.31 -9.45 7.08
C PRO A 90 15.03 -10.56 7.86
N VAL A 91 14.30 -11.58 8.32
CA VAL A 91 14.83 -12.71 9.09
C VAL A 91 14.21 -14.00 8.57
N ARG A 92 15.05 -14.97 8.19
CA ARG A 92 14.60 -16.23 7.58
C ARG A 92 13.61 -17.01 8.46
N ASN A 93 13.83 -17.01 9.77
CA ASN A 93 13.03 -17.77 10.75
C ASN A 93 11.73 -17.09 11.17
N LEU A 94 11.42 -15.89 10.66
CA LEU A 94 10.09 -15.32 10.86
C LEU A 94 9.06 -16.16 10.10
N PRO A 95 7.87 -16.40 10.70
CA PRO A 95 6.75 -17.02 9.99
C PRO A 95 6.41 -16.20 8.76
N ASP A 96 5.84 -16.82 7.74
CA ASP A 96 5.49 -16.09 6.52
C ASP A 96 4.31 -15.13 6.76
N PRO A 97 4.36 -13.92 6.20
CA PRO A 97 3.29 -12.95 6.37
C PRO A 97 2.03 -13.35 5.59
N PRO A 98 0.83 -12.93 6.04
CA PRO A 98 -0.40 -13.14 5.29
C PRO A 98 -0.31 -12.50 3.90
N SER A 99 -1.06 -13.05 2.93
CA SER A 99 -1.12 -12.50 1.57
C SER A 99 -1.91 -11.20 1.55
N ASN A 100 -1.40 -10.18 0.84
CA ASN A 100 -2.13 -8.91 0.66
C ASN A 100 -2.99 -8.99 -0.62
N PRO A 101 -4.32 -8.80 -0.54
CA PRO A 101 -5.23 -8.96 -1.68
C PRO A 101 -5.03 -7.90 -2.77
N VAL A 102 -4.35 -6.79 -2.47
CA VAL A 102 -4.03 -5.73 -3.41
C VAL A 102 -2.52 -5.54 -3.59
N GLU A 103 -1.75 -6.63 -3.41
CA GLU A 103 -0.30 -6.58 -3.56
C GLU A 103 0.12 -6.15 -4.98
N GLY A 104 1.07 -5.20 -5.04
CA GLY A 104 1.60 -4.69 -6.31
C GLY A 104 0.75 -3.61 -6.97
N LEU A 105 -0.39 -3.24 -6.37
CA LEU A 105 -1.14 -2.04 -6.76
C LEU A 105 -0.35 -0.78 -6.39
N VAL A 106 -0.23 0.14 -7.33
CA VAL A 106 0.41 1.45 -7.13
C VAL A 106 -0.53 2.55 -7.57
N VAL A 107 -0.71 3.55 -6.73
CA VAL A 107 -1.49 4.76 -7.04
C VAL A 107 -0.55 5.95 -7.01
N LYS A 108 -0.52 6.71 -8.10
CA LYS A 108 0.17 8.00 -8.21
C LYS A 108 -0.87 9.11 -8.30
N ILE A 109 -0.78 10.09 -7.42
CA ILE A 109 -1.69 11.24 -7.35
C ILE A 109 -0.86 12.51 -7.57
N ALA A 110 -1.28 13.33 -8.52
CA ALA A 110 -0.63 14.57 -8.93
C ALA A 110 -1.70 15.61 -9.28
N GLY A 111 -2.03 16.50 -8.34
CA GLY A 111 -3.18 17.39 -8.49
C GLY A 111 -4.49 16.60 -8.61
N ASP A 112 -5.26 16.86 -9.67
CA ASP A 112 -6.48 16.11 -9.99
C ASP A 112 -6.19 14.81 -10.76
N GLU A 113 -4.97 14.60 -11.27
CA GLU A 113 -4.64 13.39 -12.01
C GLU A 113 -4.29 12.24 -11.06
N VAL A 114 -4.96 11.10 -11.28
CA VAL A 114 -4.67 9.84 -10.60
C VAL A 114 -4.30 8.77 -11.62
N VAL A 115 -3.17 8.12 -11.41
CA VAL A 115 -2.71 6.98 -12.22
C VAL A 115 -2.63 5.76 -11.33
N VAL A 116 -3.38 4.73 -11.70
CA VAL A 116 -3.37 3.43 -11.03
C VAL A 116 -2.63 2.41 -11.90
N LEU A 117 -1.68 1.71 -11.30
CA LEU A 117 -0.85 0.69 -11.93
C LEU A 117 -1.06 -0.64 -11.20
N THR A 118 -1.31 -1.71 -11.94
CA THR A 118 -1.41 -3.05 -11.35
C THR A 118 -0.89 -4.12 -12.29
N GLY A 119 -0.37 -5.21 -11.70
CA GLY A 119 -0.08 -6.45 -12.41
C GLY A 119 -1.24 -7.46 -12.36
N SER A 120 -2.16 -7.32 -11.41
CA SER A 120 -3.30 -8.23 -11.24
C SER A 120 -4.43 -7.85 -12.20
N ARG A 121 -4.92 -8.88 -12.90
CA ARG A 121 -6.09 -8.77 -13.76
C ARG A 121 -7.37 -8.59 -12.92
N GLU A 122 -7.50 -9.28 -11.78
CA GLU A 122 -8.67 -9.15 -10.92
C GLU A 122 -8.83 -7.71 -10.40
N ILE A 123 -7.74 -7.08 -9.96
CA ILE A 123 -7.77 -5.68 -9.51
C ILE A 123 -8.14 -4.74 -10.67
N TYR A 124 -7.63 -5.00 -11.87
CA TYR A 124 -7.99 -4.21 -13.05
C TYR A 124 -9.49 -4.33 -13.38
N GLU A 125 -10.05 -5.54 -13.35
CA GLU A 125 -11.47 -5.79 -13.62
C GLU A 125 -12.36 -5.16 -12.56
N LEU A 126 -12.00 -5.27 -11.27
CA LEU A 126 -12.67 -4.59 -10.17
C LEU A 126 -12.72 -3.07 -10.36
N ILE A 127 -11.60 -2.45 -10.72
CA ILE A 127 -11.56 -0.99 -10.92
C ILE A 127 -12.50 -0.59 -12.07
N ASN A 128 -12.49 -1.34 -13.18
CA ASN A 128 -13.37 -1.04 -14.30
C ASN A 128 -14.85 -1.24 -13.97
N SER A 129 -15.21 -2.25 -13.19
CA SER A 129 -16.61 -2.43 -12.78
C SER A 129 -17.12 -1.25 -11.95
N VAL A 130 -16.28 -0.71 -11.04
CA VAL A 130 -16.61 0.48 -10.25
C VAL A 130 -16.84 1.70 -11.16
N LEU A 131 -15.99 1.88 -12.18
CA LEU A 131 -16.09 3.01 -13.10
C LEU A 131 -17.33 2.97 -13.99
N ILE A 132 -17.82 1.78 -14.36
CA ILE A 132 -19.04 1.62 -15.17
C ILE A 132 -20.29 1.88 -14.32
N SER A 133 -20.23 1.62 -13.00
CA SER A 133 -21.33 1.81 -12.07
C SER A 133 -21.36 3.20 -11.40
N SER A 134 -20.39 4.07 -11.70
CA SER A 134 -20.27 5.43 -11.14
C SER A 134 -20.78 6.48 -12.13
#